data_AF-A0A741LDA0-F1
#
_entry.id   AF-A0A741LDA0-F1
#
_cell.length_a   1.000
_cell.length_b   1.000
_cell.length_c   1.000
_cell.angle_alpha   90.00
_cell.angle_beta   90.00
_cell.angle_gamma   90.00
#
_symmetry.space_group_name_H-M   'P 1'
#
loop_
_entity.id
_entity.type
_entity.pdbx_description
1 polymer ?
#
loop_
_entity_poly.entity_id
_entity_poly.type
_entity_poly.pdbx_seq_one_letter_code
_entity_poly.pdbx_strand_id
1 'polypeptide(L)'
;MNLNAALSTDLLKEGRNKEQFVGRPFYLSYDIARLLVCDAWKAQVKGIPAGCFLLAFYDGEDGVEEAVLLRALSQTKLPTDNDVISSMIEYYKDNLDISGRAGSLKGGKLDEFTRYEFSFSGLECRVLGVFYRTQKGNIEFGADLENFYAANNYTVYKANRDVLEFIVNQRDDGGLVGQDSEFKIGSVRYSSSRRHQSQEENVNVWVNPKDFLGKRSAMFGMTRTGKSNTVKKVIEATEEISRKALILLDSASPETSEFTSSGSPTFPVGQIIFDVNGEYANA
;
A
#
# COMPACT_ATOMS: atom_id res chain seq x y z
N MET A 1 18.94 -8.68 6.75
CA MET A 1 18.06 -9.06 5.62
C MET A 1 18.44 -8.17 4.46
N ASN A 2 18.83 -8.73 3.31
CA ASN A 2 19.44 -7.97 2.21
C ASN A 2 18.39 -7.14 1.47
N LEU A 3 18.37 -5.81 1.65
CA LEU A 3 17.43 -4.89 0.98
C LEU A 3 17.49 -4.98 -0.56
N ASN A 4 18.69 -5.31 -1.08
CA ASN A 4 18.92 -5.56 -2.50
C ASN A 4 18.00 -6.64 -3.09
N ALA A 5 17.51 -7.59 -2.28
CA ALA A 5 16.60 -8.64 -2.76
C ALA A 5 15.18 -8.12 -3.02
N ALA A 6 14.66 -7.23 -2.17
CA ALA A 6 13.28 -6.73 -2.27
C ALA A 6 13.09 -5.77 -3.46
N LEU A 7 14.12 -5.02 -3.85
CA LEU A 7 14.10 -4.21 -5.08
C LEU A 7 14.47 -4.96 -6.35
N SER A 8 15.15 -6.11 -6.23
CA SER A 8 15.31 -7.03 -7.35
C SER A 8 14.03 -7.81 -7.68
N THR A 9 13.00 -7.66 -6.85
CA THR A 9 11.67 -8.25 -7.05
C THR A 9 11.05 -7.70 -8.33
N ASP A 10 10.80 -8.60 -9.28
CA ASP A 10 10.03 -8.27 -10.46
C ASP A 10 8.54 -8.15 -10.07
N LEU A 11 8.10 -6.93 -9.74
CA LEU A 11 6.72 -6.64 -9.33
C LEU A 11 5.69 -7.22 -10.32
N LEU A 12 5.99 -7.21 -11.62
CA LEU A 12 5.08 -7.66 -12.66
C LEU A 12 4.93 -9.19 -12.68
N LYS A 13 5.90 -9.92 -12.13
CA LYS A 13 5.85 -11.39 -11.97
C LYS A 13 5.36 -11.78 -10.58
N GLU A 14 6.01 -11.29 -9.54
CA GLU A 14 5.72 -11.65 -8.14
C GLU A 14 4.35 -11.13 -7.67
N GLY A 15 3.87 -10.03 -8.27
CA GLY A 15 2.53 -9.50 -8.00
C GLY A 15 1.39 -10.39 -8.51
N ARG A 16 1.64 -11.32 -9.45
CA ARG A 16 0.64 -12.26 -9.99
C ARG A 16 0.49 -13.54 -9.14
N ASN A 17 0.80 -13.48 -7.84
CA ASN A 17 0.71 -14.63 -6.95
C ASN A 17 -0.76 -15.06 -6.74
N LYS A 18 -1.10 -16.28 -7.18
CA LYS A 18 -2.45 -16.86 -7.07
C LYS A 18 -2.99 -16.92 -5.63
N GLU A 19 -2.12 -17.05 -4.64
CA GLU A 19 -2.51 -17.03 -3.22
C GLU A 19 -2.97 -15.63 -2.77
N GLN A 20 -2.57 -14.58 -3.48
CA GLN A 20 -2.96 -13.19 -3.22
C GLN A 20 -4.13 -12.72 -4.08
N PHE A 21 -4.85 -13.62 -4.77
CA PHE A 21 -5.99 -13.25 -5.59
C PHE A 21 -7.11 -12.63 -4.76
N VAL A 22 -7.61 -11.47 -5.20
CA VAL A 22 -8.62 -10.68 -4.51
C VAL A 22 -9.97 -10.70 -5.22
N GLY A 23 -9.97 -10.64 -6.55
CA GLY A 23 -11.19 -10.53 -7.33
C GLY A 23 -10.95 -10.03 -8.74
N ARG A 24 -12.05 -9.70 -9.43
CA ARG A 24 -12.03 -9.20 -10.81
C ARG A 24 -12.78 -7.88 -10.90
N PRO A 25 -12.31 -6.89 -11.68
CA PRO A 25 -13.05 -5.67 -11.87
C PRO A 25 -14.25 -5.90 -12.78
N PHE A 26 -15.38 -5.31 -12.41
CA PHE A 26 -16.54 -5.17 -13.29
C PHE A 26 -16.69 -3.74 -13.82
N TYR A 27 -15.87 -2.82 -13.33
CA TYR A 27 -15.79 -1.44 -13.80
C TYR A 27 -14.35 -0.94 -13.61
N LEU A 28 -13.81 -0.25 -14.61
CA LEU A 28 -12.51 0.41 -14.58
C LEU A 28 -12.62 1.75 -15.32
N SER A 29 -11.96 2.77 -14.78
CA SER A 29 -11.87 4.12 -15.32
C SER A 29 -10.53 4.73 -14.91
N TYR A 30 -10.20 5.94 -15.35
CA TYR A 30 -8.94 6.61 -15.00
C TYR A 30 -8.77 6.84 -13.49
N ASP A 31 -9.86 7.04 -12.74
CA ASP A 31 -9.81 7.38 -11.31
C ASP A 31 -10.25 6.24 -10.39
N ILE A 32 -11.13 5.37 -10.86
CA ILE A 32 -11.88 4.42 -10.04
C ILE A 32 -11.92 3.04 -10.70
N ALA A 33 -11.74 2.00 -9.90
CA ALA A 33 -12.03 0.61 -10.24
C ALA A 33 -13.05 0.04 -9.25
N ARG A 34 -13.99 -0.80 -9.73
CA ARG A 34 -14.90 -1.55 -8.86
C ARG A 34 -14.72 -3.03 -9.08
N LEU A 35 -14.45 -3.74 -7.98
CA LEU A 35 -14.09 -5.14 -7.96
C LEU A 35 -15.22 -5.98 -7.39
N LEU A 36 -15.49 -7.10 -8.05
CA LEU A 36 -16.25 -8.19 -7.46
C LEU A 36 -15.29 -9.00 -6.59
N VAL A 37 -15.56 -9.04 -5.29
CA VAL A 37 -14.79 -9.80 -4.31
C VAL A 37 -15.71 -10.72 -3.53
N CYS A 38 -15.19 -11.85 -3.03
CA CYS A 38 -15.94 -12.74 -2.15
C CYS A 38 -15.22 -12.98 -0.83
N ASP A 39 -15.95 -13.44 0.17
CA ASP A 39 -15.40 -13.65 1.51
C ASP A 39 -14.33 -14.75 1.56
N ALA A 40 -14.41 -15.77 0.70
CA ALA A 40 -13.39 -16.80 0.60
C ALA A 40 -12.03 -16.21 0.15
N TRP A 41 -12.03 -15.36 -0.88
CA TRP A 41 -10.83 -14.69 -1.36
C TRP A 41 -10.28 -13.70 -0.34
N LYS A 42 -11.16 -12.92 0.31
CA LYS A 42 -10.76 -12.04 1.42
C LYS A 42 -10.09 -12.82 2.54
N ALA A 43 -10.65 -13.96 2.94
CA ALA A 43 -10.07 -14.80 3.98
C ALA A 43 -8.69 -15.34 3.57
N GLN A 44 -8.56 -15.80 2.33
CA GLN A 44 -7.30 -16.29 1.75
C GLN A 44 -6.19 -15.25 1.83
N VAL A 45 -6.47 -13.99 1.47
CA VAL A 45 -5.49 -12.89 1.49
C VAL A 45 -5.34 -12.22 2.86
N LYS A 46 -5.90 -12.82 3.93
CA LYS A 46 -5.91 -12.29 5.30
C LYS A 46 -6.59 -10.91 5.42
N GLY A 47 -7.60 -10.69 4.59
CA GLY A 47 -8.42 -9.49 4.56
C GLY A 47 -7.86 -8.38 3.68
N ILE A 48 -8.74 -7.43 3.36
CA ILE A 48 -8.49 -6.26 2.52
C ILE A 48 -8.76 -5.00 3.37
N PRO A 49 -7.77 -4.48 4.10
CA PRO A 49 -7.93 -3.27 4.88
C PRO A 49 -8.19 -2.06 3.98
N ALA A 50 -8.92 -1.06 4.50
CA ALA A 50 -9.02 0.23 3.82
C ALA A 50 -7.61 0.82 3.61
N GLY A 51 -7.37 1.34 2.42
CA GLY A 51 -6.10 1.91 2.01
C GLY A 51 -5.03 0.90 1.58
N CYS A 52 -5.32 -0.42 1.56
CA CYS A 52 -4.36 -1.39 1.05
C CYS A 52 -4.12 -1.25 -0.45
N PHE A 53 -2.90 -1.60 -0.88
CA PHE A 53 -2.56 -1.61 -2.30
C PHE A 53 -2.89 -2.94 -2.94
N LEU A 54 -3.54 -2.85 -4.10
CA LEU A 54 -3.88 -3.96 -4.98
C LEU A 54 -3.28 -3.69 -6.36
N LEU A 55 -2.99 -4.75 -7.11
CA LEU A 55 -2.48 -4.68 -8.47
C LEU A 55 -3.47 -5.36 -9.41
N ALA A 56 -3.96 -4.63 -10.41
CA ALA A 56 -4.79 -5.18 -11.46
C ALA A 56 -3.94 -5.43 -12.71
N PHE A 57 -3.76 -6.71 -13.05
CA PHE A 57 -2.97 -7.14 -14.20
C PHE A 57 -3.87 -7.37 -15.40
N TYR A 58 -3.43 -6.91 -16.56
CA TYR A 58 -4.09 -7.22 -17.82
C TYR A 58 -3.75 -8.64 -18.28
N ASP A 59 -4.79 -9.40 -18.62
CA ASP A 59 -4.73 -10.79 -19.08
C ASP A 59 -5.38 -10.97 -20.48
N GLY A 60 -5.74 -9.87 -21.15
CA GLY A 60 -6.43 -9.94 -22.44
C GLY A 60 -5.53 -10.34 -23.61
N GLU A 61 -4.22 -10.10 -23.50
CA GLU A 61 -3.22 -10.42 -24.53
C GLU A 61 -1.90 -10.85 -23.88
N ASP A 62 -1.22 -11.82 -24.50
CA ASP A 62 0.10 -12.27 -24.06
C ASP A 62 1.17 -11.22 -24.33
N GLY A 63 2.10 -11.04 -23.39
CA GLY A 63 3.25 -10.13 -23.54
C GLY A 63 3.01 -8.70 -23.04
N VAL A 64 1.79 -8.36 -22.59
CA VAL A 64 1.54 -7.07 -21.93
C VAL A 64 2.03 -7.13 -20.48
N GLU A 65 3.10 -6.39 -20.21
CA GLU A 65 3.74 -6.30 -18.90
C GLU A 65 3.36 -4.99 -18.20
N GLU A 66 2.10 -4.94 -17.73
CA GLU A 66 1.52 -3.78 -17.05
C GLU A 66 0.67 -4.21 -15.85
N ALA A 67 0.67 -3.37 -14.81
CA ALA A 67 -0.13 -3.56 -13.61
C ALA A 67 -0.67 -2.22 -13.10
N VAL A 68 -1.98 -2.05 -13.10
CA VAL A 68 -2.64 -0.86 -12.55
C VAL A 68 -2.57 -0.92 -11.03
N LEU A 69 -2.00 0.11 -10.40
CA LEU A 69 -1.94 0.26 -8.96
C LEU A 69 -3.27 0.81 -8.44
N LEU A 70 -3.91 0.03 -7.57
CA LEU A 70 -5.19 0.33 -6.97
C LEU A 70 -5.05 0.51 -5.46
N ARG A 71 -5.84 1.42 -4.89
CA ARG A 71 -5.98 1.60 -3.45
C ARG A 71 -7.40 1.29 -3.02
N ALA A 72 -7.58 0.27 -2.17
CA ALA A 72 -8.90 -0.07 -1.63
C ALA A 72 -9.49 1.10 -0.82
N LEU A 73 -10.73 1.47 -1.07
CA LEU A 73 -11.41 2.58 -0.39
C LEU A 73 -12.54 2.09 0.51
N SER A 74 -13.61 1.61 -0.10
CA SER A 74 -14.87 1.30 0.57
C SER A 74 -15.65 0.24 -0.20
N GLN A 75 -16.72 -0.26 0.41
CA GLN A 75 -17.67 -1.12 -0.30
C GLN A 75 -18.41 -0.32 -1.38
N THR A 76 -18.82 -1.01 -2.43
CA THR A 76 -19.67 -0.44 -3.50
C THR A 76 -20.81 -1.38 -3.82
N LYS A 77 -21.88 -0.82 -4.36
CA LYS A 77 -23.08 -1.60 -4.64
C LYS A 77 -22.89 -2.48 -5.87
N LEU A 78 -23.32 -3.73 -5.79
CA LEU A 78 -23.52 -4.58 -6.95
C LEU A 78 -24.94 -4.38 -7.50
N PRO A 79 -25.17 -4.62 -8.81
CA PRO A 79 -26.52 -4.58 -9.38
C PRO A 79 -27.52 -5.51 -8.68
N THR A 80 -27.05 -6.62 -8.12
CA THR A 80 -27.86 -7.66 -7.46
C THR A 80 -28.07 -7.42 -5.95
N ASP A 81 -27.46 -6.38 -5.37
CA ASP A 81 -27.50 -6.18 -3.91
C ASP A 81 -28.92 -6.06 -3.36
N ASN A 82 -29.83 -5.39 -4.07
CA ASN A 82 -31.20 -5.22 -3.60
C ASN A 82 -31.96 -6.55 -3.51
N ASP A 83 -31.72 -7.46 -4.47
CA ASP A 83 -32.32 -8.78 -4.48
C ASP A 83 -31.74 -9.64 -3.36
N VAL A 84 -30.41 -9.64 -3.20
CA VAL A 84 -29.71 -10.34 -2.12
C VAL A 84 -30.18 -9.87 -0.74
N ILE A 85 -30.26 -8.55 -0.51
CA ILE A 85 -30.74 -7.98 0.75
C ILE A 85 -32.18 -8.41 1.02
N SER A 86 -33.04 -8.41 0.00
CA SER A 86 -34.44 -8.82 0.14
C SER A 86 -34.55 -10.29 0.55
N SER A 87 -33.81 -11.18 -0.11
CA SER A 87 -33.74 -12.61 0.24
C SER A 87 -33.14 -12.85 1.63
N MET A 88 -32.14 -12.06 2.05
CA MET A 88 -31.59 -12.13 3.41
C MET A 88 -32.63 -11.72 4.46
N ILE A 89 -33.39 -10.65 4.21
CA ILE A 89 -34.46 -10.20 5.12
C ILE A 89 -35.55 -11.27 5.23
N GLU A 90 -35.96 -11.88 4.13
CA GLU A 90 -36.94 -12.97 4.11
C GLU A 90 -36.43 -14.18 4.89
N TYR A 91 -35.19 -14.61 4.63
CA TYR A 91 -34.55 -15.68 5.39
C TYR A 91 -34.51 -15.40 6.90
N TYR A 92 -34.18 -14.17 7.32
CA TYR A 92 -34.21 -13.82 8.73
C TYR A 92 -35.63 -13.84 9.30
N LYS A 93 -36.64 -13.35 8.58
CA LYS A 93 -38.04 -13.42 9.02
C LYS A 93 -38.52 -14.85 9.21
N ASP A 94 -38.15 -15.75 8.31
CA ASP A 94 -38.55 -17.16 8.37
C ASP A 94 -37.84 -17.96 9.47
N ASN A 95 -36.64 -17.54 9.85
CA ASN A 95 -35.83 -18.18 10.91
C ASN A 95 -35.83 -17.41 12.25
N LEU A 96 -36.55 -16.29 12.34
CA LEU A 96 -36.78 -15.59 13.60
C LEU A 96 -37.82 -16.37 14.41
N ASP A 97 -37.44 -16.77 15.63
CA ASP A 97 -38.36 -17.38 16.58
C ASP A 97 -39.35 -16.32 17.11
N ILE A 98 -40.41 -16.06 16.35
CA ILE A 98 -41.54 -15.23 16.77
C ILE A 98 -42.49 -15.99 17.70
N SER A 99 -42.14 -17.20 18.15
CA SER A 99 -42.98 -17.96 19.07
C SER A 99 -42.67 -17.61 20.52
N GLY A 100 -43.58 -16.85 21.14
CA GLY A 100 -43.90 -17.02 22.56
C GLY A 100 -44.52 -18.40 22.88
N ARG A 101 -44.16 -19.46 22.14
CA ARG A 101 -44.64 -20.84 22.31
C ARG A 101 -43.49 -21.81 22.06
N ALA A 102 -42.88 -22.21 23.16
CA ALA A 102 -41.97 -23.34 23.31
C ALA A 102 -41.91 -24.30 22.10
N GLY A 103 -40.73 -24.39 21.48
CA GLY A 103 -40.23 -25.68 21.00
C GLY A 103 -40.32 -25.98 19.51
N SER A 104 -40.32 -24.99 18.61
CA SER A 104 -40.16 -25.28 17.18
C SER A 104 -38.72 -25.05 16.71
N LEU A 105 -37.94 -26.13 16.68
CA LEU A 105 -36.62 -26.19 16.04
C LEU A 105 -36.79 -26.06 14.52
N LYS A 106 -36.80 -24.83 13.99
CA LYS A 106 -36.56 -24.59 12.57
C LYS A 106 -35.12 -24.14 12.37
N GLY A 107 -34.24 -25.12 12.14
CA GLY A 107 -32.89 -24.89 11.66
C GLY A 107 -32.88 -24.86 10.13
N GLY A 108 -33.45 -23.83 9.52
CA GLY A 108 -33.32 -23.62 8.08
C GLY A 108 -31.91 -23.15 7.77
N LYS A 109 -31.01 -24.06 7.38
CA LYS A 109 -29.67 -23.68 6.92
C LYS A 109 -29.78 -23.29 5.45
N LEU A 110 -29.36 -22.07 5.08
CA LEU A 110 -29.19 -21.70 3.67
C LEU A 110 -28.43 -22.80 2.93
N ASP A 111 -28.92 -23.15 1.74
CA ASP A 111 -28.23 -24.08 0.84
C ASP A 111 -26.88 -23.50 0.40
N GLU A 112 -25.99 -24.37 -0.08
CA GLU A 112 -24.62 -24.00 -0.41
C GLU A 112 -24.51 -22.97 -1.52
N PHE A 113 -25.41 -23.02 -2.51
CA PHE A 113 -25.41 -22.09 -3.63
C PHE A 113 -25.79 -20.69 -3.15
N THR A 114 -26.87 -20.56 -2.38
CA THR A 114 -27.30 -19.27 -1.83
C THR A 114 -26.26 -18.66 -0.88
N ARG A 115 -25.59 -19.48 -0.05
CA ARG A 115 -24.49 -18.99 0.80
C ARG A 115 -23.31 -18.45 -0.01
N TYR A 116 -22.99 -19.11 -1.12
CA TYR A 116 -21.92 -18.66 -2.00
C TYR A 116 -22.28 -17.33 -2.68
N GLU A 117 -23.51 -17.21 -3.19
CA GLU A 117 -24.00 -15.97 -3.80
C GLU A 117 -23.98 -14.80 -2.82
N PHE A 118 -24.43 -15.02 -1.58
CA PHE A 118 -24.43 -13.99 -0.52
C PHE A 118 -23.02 -13.61 -0.05
N SER A 119 -21.98 -14.37 -0.43
CA SER A 119 -20.59 -14.07 -0.06
C SER A 119 -19.93 -13.03 -0.96
N PHE A 120 -20.56 -12.68 -2.08
CA PHE A 120 -20.06 -11.67 -3.00
C PHE A 120 -20.39 -10.25 -2.52
N SER A 121 -19.48 -9.33 -2.83
CA SER A 121 -19.63 -7.92 -2.51
C SER A 121 -18.81 -7.07 -3.48
N GLY A 122 -19.20 -5.81 -3.64
CA GLY A 122 -18.43 -4.83 -4.39
C GLY A 122 -17.37 -4.15 -3.52
N LEU A 123 -16.16 -3.99 -4.06
CA LEU A 123 -15.10 -3.16 -3.48
C LEU A 123 -14.72 -2.03 -4.44
N GLU A 124 -14.83 -0.79 -3.99
CA GLU A 124 -14.33 0.38 -4.72
C GLU A 124 -12.87 0.63 -4.40
N CYS A 125 -12.10 0.89 -5.45
CA CYS A 125 -10.70 1.25 -5.38
C CYS A 125 -10.45 2.55 -6.14
N ARG A 126 -9.53 3.37 -5.65
CA ARG A 126 -8.95 4.47 -6.41
C ARG A 126 -7.80 3.94 -7.26
N VAL A 127 -7.74 4.37 -8.51
CA VAL A 127 -6.60 4.17 -9.38
C VAL A 127 -5.52 5.19 -9.02
N LEU A 128 -4.31 4.72 -8.77
CA LEU A 128 -3.16 5.57 -8.39
C LEU A 128 -2.17 5.77 -9.53
N GLY A 129 -2.18 4.90 -10.53
CA GLY A 129 -1.19 4.87 -11.59
C GLY A 129 -0.99 3.46 -12.14
N VAL A 130 0.05 3.28 -12.94
CA VAL A 130 0.38 2.02 -13.60
C VAL A 130 1.87 1.72 -13.50
N PHE A 131 2.21 0.48 -13.17
CA PHE A 131 3.56 -0.05 -13.37
C PHE A 131 3.63 -0.71 -14.73
N TYR A 132 4.68 -0.41 -15.51
CA TYR A 132 4.89 -0.99 -16.83
C TYR A 132 6.36 -1.27 -17.09
N ARG A 133 6.66 -2.24 -17.96
CA ARG A 133 8.04 -2.49 -18.39
C ARG A 133 8.40 -1.61 -19.57
N THR A 134 9.50 -0.86 -19.42
CA THR A 134 10.08 -0.06 -20.49
C THR A 134 10.79 -0.92 -21.53
N GLN A 135 11.09 -0.34 -22.71
CA GLN A 135 11.89 -1.00 -23.75
C GLN A 135 13.29 -1.43 -23.27
N LYS A 136 13.82 -0.79 -22.22
CA LYS A 136 15.12 -1.14 -21.60
C LYS A 136 15.02 -2.30 -20.60
N GLY A 137 13.82 -2.80 -20.33
CA GLY A 137 13.55 -3.90 -19.40
C GLY A 137 13.28 -3.47 -17.95
N ASN A 138 13.42 -2.18 -17.63
CA ASN A 138 13.17 -1.64 -16.30
C ASN A 138 11.67 -1.45 -16.05
N ILE A 139 11.24 -1.64 -14.80
CA ILE A 139 9.87 -1.36 -14.36
C ILE A 139 9.81 0.10 -13.91
N GLU A 140 8.90 0.87 -14.51
CA GLU A 140 8.64 2.27 -14.17
C GLU A 140 7.20 2.45 -13.67
N PHE A 141 6.96 3.52 -12.93
CA PHE A 141 5.64 3.90 -12.43
C PHE A 141 5.17 5.18 -13.12
N GLY A 142 4.02 5.11 -13.80
CA GLY A 142 3.27 6.26 -14.26
C GLY A 142 2.21 6.66 -13.22
N ALA A 143 2.13 7.94 -12.86
CA ALA A 143 1.18 8.46 -11.87
C ALA A 143 -0.25 8.63 -12.43
N ASP A 144 -0.46 8.29 -13.69
CA ASP A 144 -1.71 8.32 -14.43
C ASP A 144 -1.82 7.06 -15.32
N LEU A 145 -3.01 6.83 -15.88
CA LEU A 145 -3.24 5.78 -16.87
C LEU A 145 -3.33 6.44 -18.23
N GLU A 146 -2.45 6.06 -19.15
CA GLU A 146 -2.56 6.49 -20.55
C GLU A 146 -3.79 5.86 -21.22
N ASN A 147 -4.02 4.57 -20.97
CA ASN A 147 -5.15 3.82 -21.51
C ASN A 147 -5.53 2.67 -20.55
N PHE A 148 -6.76 2.18 -20.66
CA PHE A 148 -7.19 0.94 -20.02
C PHE A 148 -8.14 0.16 -20.93
N TYR A 149 -8.07 -1.17 -20.83
CA TYR A 149 -8.93 -2.07 -21.59
C TYR A 149 -10.20 -2.42 -20.81
N ALA A 150 -11.07 -3.21 -21.42
CA ALA A 150 -12.30 -3.68 -20.78
C ALA A 150 -12.00 -4.39 -19.44
N ALA A 151 -12.75 -4.05 -18.40
CA ALA A 151 -12.52 -4.49 -17.02
C ALA A 151 -12.47 -6.03 -16.87
N ASN A 152 -13.21 -6.77 -17.68
CA ASN A 152 -13.24 -8.24 -17.65
C ASN A 152 -11.90 -8.89 -18.02
N ASN A 153 -10.98 -8.14 -18.64
CA ASN A 153 -9.66 -8.61 -19.01
C ASN A 153 -8.61 -8.42 -17.89
N TYR A 154 -9.02 -7.96 -16.70
CA TYR A 154 -8.10 -7.76 -15.58
C TYR A 154 -8.35 -8.73 -14.43
N THR A 155 -7.26 -9.13 -13.78
CA THR A 155 -7.27 -9.93 -12.55
C THR A 155 -6.55 -9.16 -11.44
N VAL A 156 -7.17 -9.06 -10.26
CA VAL A 156 -6.66 -8.25 -9.15
C VAL A 156 -6.07 -9.09 -8.03
N TYR A 157 -4.89 -8.68 -7.58
CA TYR A 157 -4.13 -9.31 -6.50
C TYR A 157 -3.78 -8.31 -5.41
N LYS A 158 -3.67 -8.77 -4.17
CA LYS A 158 -3.14 -7.98 -3.04
C LYS A 158 -1.62 -7.94 -3.11
N ALA A 159 -1.02 -6.78 -2.89
CA ALA A 159 0.43 -6.68 -2.78
C ALA A 159 0.94 -7.52 -1.59
N ASN A 160 1.78 -8.52 -1.86
CA ASN A 160 2.47 -9.29 -0.83
C ASN A 160 3.59 -8.44 -0.17
N ARG A 161 4.34 -9.02 0.76
CA ARG A 161 5.41 -8.30 1.46
C ARG A 161 6.41 -7.64 0.50
N ASP A 162 7.00 -8.41 -0.40
CA ASP A 162 8.10 -7.96 -1.25
C ASP A 162 7.62 -6.95 -2.31
N VAL A 163 6.46 -7.22 -2.91
CA VAL A 163 5.78 -6.30 -3.85
C VAL A 163 5.39 -5.00 -3.15
N LEU A 164 4.88 -5.08 -1.92
CA LEU A 164 4.55 -3.89 -1.15
C LEU A 164 5.79 -3.08 -0.81
N GLU A 165 6.88 -3.74 -0.39
CA GLU A 165 8.17 -3.10 -0.10
C GLU A 165 8.76 -2.43 -1.34
N PHE A 166 8.59 -3.04 -2.53
CA PHE A 166 8.90 -2.41 -3.81
C PHE A 166 8.06 -1.15 -4.05
N ILE A 167 6.72 -1.25 -3.95
CA ILE A 167 5.80 -0.13 -4.22
C ILE A 167 6.12 1.08 -3.33
N VAL A 168 6.29 0.88 -2.01
CA VAL A 168 6.44 2.01 -1.08
C VAL A 168 7.82 2.65 -1.09
N ASN A 169 8.82 1.97 -1.66
CA ASN A 169 10.19 2.47 -1.73
C ASN A 169 10.66 2.74 -3.17
N GLN A 170 9.80 2.63 -4.18
CA GLN A 170 10.16 2.92 -5.57
C GLN A 170 10.63 4.38 -5.72
N ARG A 171 11.63 4.58 -6.59
CA ARG A 171 12.29 5.87 -6.87
C ARG A 171 12.34 6.13 -8.37
N ASP A 172 12.23 7.40 -8.75
CA ASP A 172 12.29 7.83 -10.15
C ASP A 172 13.72 7.83 -10.72
N ASP A 173 14.74 7.95 -9.88
CA ASP A 173 16.15 8.03 -10.29
C ASP A 173 16.82 6.66 -10.51
N GLY A 174 16.06 5.57 -10.40
CA GLY A 174 16.59 4.19 -10.46
C GLY A 174 17.58 3.88 -9.32
N GLY A 175 17.63 4.71 -8.29
CA GLY A 175 18.48 4.52 -7.13
C GLY A 175 18.10 3.26 -6.35
N LEU A 176 19.10 2.47 -5.96
CA LEU A 176 18.89 1.33 -5.05
C LEU A 176 18.49 1.86 -3.66
N VAL A 177 17.33 1.43 -3.18
CA VAL A 177 16.86 1.59 -1.79
C VAL A 177 17.72 0.71 -0.88
N GLY A 178 18.05 1.19 0.30
CA GLY A 178 18.90 0.51 1.28
C GLY A 178 20.39 0.70 1.06
N GLN A 179 20.80 1.70 0.27
CA GLN A 179 22.17 2.18 0.31
C GLN A 179 22.49 2.71 1.72
N ASP A 180 23.77 2.72 2.10
CA ASP A 180 24.23 3.18 3.43
C ASP A 180 23.67 4.57 3.79
N SER A 181 23.32 5.39 2.80
CA SER A 181 22.73 6.72 2.97
C SER A 181 21.30 6.72 3.48
N GLU A 182 20.53 5.65 3.30
CA GLU A 182 19.10 5.63 3.56
C GLU A 182 18.78 5.32 5.02
N PHE A 183 17.68 5.90 5.50
CA PHE A 183 17.20 5.67 6.86
C PHE A 183 15.77 5.17 6.83
N LYS A 184 15.46 4.30 7.79
CA LYS A 184 14.11 3.78 7.98
C LYS A 184 13.27 4.81 8.75
N ILE A 185 12.29 5.40 8.08
CA ILE A 185 11.33 6.31 8.74
C ILE A 185 10.24 5.54 9.51
N GLY A 186 9.92 4.32 9.08
CA GLY A 186 8.89 3.51 9.72
C GLY A 186 8.55 2.24 8.97
N SER A 187 7.30 1.79 9.13
CA SER A 187 6.76 0.62 8.44
C SER A 187 5.31 0.85 8.04
N VAL A 188 4.87 0.19 6.97
CA VAL A 188 3.51 0.33 6.44
C VAL A 188 2.49 -0.22 7.45
N ARG A 189 1.49 0.61 7.76
CA ARG A 189 0.33 0.22 8.58
C ARG A 189 -0.95 0.63 7.86
N TYR A 190 -1.75 -0.35 7.47
CA TYR A 190 -3.01 -0.07 6.77
C TYR A 190 -4.16 0.28 7.71
N SER A 191 -4.22 -0.35 8.90
CA SER A 191 -5.34 -0.16 9.81
C SER A 191 -4.90 -0.06 11.28
N SER A 192 -5.73 0.62 12.07
CA SER A 192 -5.61 0.59 13.52
C SER A 192 -5.88 -0.81 14.07
N SER A 193 -6.81 -1.55 13.46
CA SER A 193 -7.14 -2.95 13.77
C SER A 193 -6.08 -3.89 13.19
N ARG A 194 -5.31 -4.54 14.07
CA ARG A 194 -4.13 -5.32 13.68
C ARG A 194 -4.33 -6.84 13.64
N ARG A 195 -5.57 -7.36 13.66
CA ARG A 195 -5.86 -8.80 13.77
C ARG A 195 -5.07 -9.66 12.77
N HIS A 196 -5.03 -9.24 11.51
CA HIS A 196 -4.34 -9.96 10.44
C HIS A 196 -2.92 -9.42 10.21
N GLN A 197 -2.75 -8.10 10.17
CA GLN A 197 -1.45 -7.47 9.91
C GLN A 197 -0.39 -7.79 10.98
N SER A 198 -0.78 -8.11 12.23
CA SER A 198 0.19 -8.52 13.27
C SER A 198 0.86 -9.86 13.00
N GLN A 199 0.29 -10.68 12.12
CA GLN A 199 0.82 -11.98 11.71
C GLN A 199 1.63 -11.89 10.41
N GLU A 200 1.73 -10.69 9.83
CA GLU A 200 2.53 -10.40 8.65
C GLU A 200 3.81 -9.70 9.08
N GLU A 201 4.87 -9.87 8.29
CA GLU A 201 6.13 -9.18 8.54
C GLU A 201 5.99 -7.68 8.21
N ASN A 202 6.70 -6.85 8.97
CA ASN A 202 6.64 -5.41 8.75
C ASN A 202 7.35 -5.05 7.43
N VAL A 203 6.64 -4.37 6.55
CA VAL A 203 7.22 -3.73 5.36
C VAL A 203 7.78 -2.38 5.76
N ASN A 204 9.09 -2.20 5.57
CA ASN A 204 9.78 -0.98 5.98
C ASN A 204 9.61 0.10 4.92
N VAL A 205 9.55 1.34 5.39
CA VAL A 205 9.58 2.54 4.53
C VAL A 205 10.90 3.25 4.78
N TRP A 206 11.62 3.48 3.70
CA TRP A 206 12.91 4.15 3.66
C TRP A 206 12.76 5.50 2.98
N VAL A 207 13.57 6.47 3.38
CA VAL A 207 13.58 7.80 2.78
C VAL A 207 15.01 8.16 2.43
N ASN A 208 15.20 8.79 1.27
CA ASN A 208 16.51 9.23 0.83
C ASN A 208 16.83 10.59 1.50
N PRO A 209 18.06 10.81 2.00
CA PRO A 209 18.49 12.13 2.47
C PRO A 209 18.13 13.28 1.54
N LYS A 210 18.25 13.07 0.23
CA LYS A 210 17.92 14.04 -0.83
C LYS A 210 16.45 14.46 -0.86
N ASP A 211 15.56 13.73 -0.20
CA ASP A 211 14.12 14.04 -0.17
C ASP A 211 13.78 15.18 0.79
N PHE A 212 14.62 15.44 1.79
CA PHE A 212 14.35 16.46 2.82
C PHE A 212 15.57 17.34 3.14
N LEU A 213 16.80 16.91 2.88
CA LEU A 213 17.97 17.78 2.98
C LEU A 213 17.97 18.78 1.81
N GLY A 214 18.16 20.07 2.13
CA GLY A 214 18.08 21.16 1.14
C GLY A 214 16.67 21.45 0.62
N LYS A 215 15.65 20.69 1.06
CA LYS A 215 14.24 20.86 0.65
C LYS A 215 13.39 21.33 1.82
N ARG A 216 12.37 22.14 1.53
CA ARG A 216 11.41 22.59 2.54
C ARG A 216 10.41 21.46 2.81
N SER A 217 10.38 20.97 4.05
CA SER A 217 9.45 19.95 4.51
C SER A 217 8.42 20.56 5.46
N ALA A 218 7.16 20.16 5.34
CA ALA A 218 6.07 20.59 6.22
C ALA A 218 5.37 19.39 6.84
N MET A 219 5.09 19.44 8.14
CA MET A 219 4.38 18.38 8.88
C MET A 219 3.06 18.91 9.42
N PHE A 220 1.96 18.38 8.89
CA PHE A 220 0.60 18.73 9.32
C PHE A 220 -0.03 17.59 10.12
N GLY A 221 -0.90 17.93 11.06
CA GLY A 221 -1.59 16.97 11.90
C GLY A 221 -2.26 17.64 13.10
N MET A 222 -3.24 16.98 13.71
CA MET A 222 -3.88 17.47 14.93
C MET A 222 -2.97 17.26 16.16
N THR A 223 -3.38 17.73 17.33
CA THR A 223 -2.67 17.43 18.58
C THR A 223 -2.76 15.94 18.91
N ARG A 224 -1.71 15.37 19.54
CA ARG A 224 -1.56 13.92 19.84
C ARG A 224 -1.63 12.96 18.64
N THR A 225 -1.52 13.42 17.40
CA THR A 225 -1.43 12.53 16.23
C THR A 225 0.00 12.10 15.87
N GLY A 226 0.99 12.43 16.71
CA GLY A 226 2.37 12.02 16.51
C GLY A 226 3.26 12.97 15.71
N LYS A 227 2.86 14.24 15.48
CA LYS A 227 3.73 15.24 14.82
C LYS A 227 5.10 15.34 15.47
N SER A 228 5.17 15.59 16.78
CA SER A 228 6.44 15.72 17.50
C SER A 228 7.29 14.45 17.44
N ASN A 229 6.67 13.26 17.50
CA ASN A 229 7.38 11.99 17.33
C ASN A 229 7.94 11.82 15.92
N THR A 230 7.23 12.31 14.90
CA THR A 230 7.70 12.29 13.51
C THR A 230 8.87 13.25 13.33
N VAL A 231 8.81 14.45 13.93
CA VAL A 231 9.93 15.41 13.96
C VAL A 231 11.16 14.79 14.62
N LYS A 232 11.00 14.11 15.77
CA LYS A 232 12.11 13.39 16.44
C LYS A 232 12.77 12.36 15.53
N LYS A 233 11.98 11.60 14.76
CA LYS A 233 12.52 10.62 13.81
C LYS A 233 13.28 11.26 12.65
N VAL A 234 12.86 12.43 12.18
CA VAL A 234 13.60 13.20 11.15
C VAL A 234 14.89 13.81 11.71
N ILE A 235 14.86 14.27 12.96
CA ILE A 235 16.05 14.75 13.70
C ILE A 235 17.08 13.62 13.80
N GLU A 236 16.68 12.48 14.36
CA GLU A 236 17.50 11.27 14.51
C GLU A 236 18.08 10.80 13.16
N ALA A 237 17.24 10.78 12.12
CA ALA A 237 17.67 10.42 10.77
C ALA A 237 18.75 11.36 10.24
N THR A 238 18.56 12.67 10.38
CA THR A 238 19.53 13.65 9.90
C THR A 238 20.86 13.55 10.66
N GLU A 239 20.81 13.29 11.97
CA GLU A 239 22.02 13.07 12.76
C GLU A 239 22.77 11.82 12.28
N GLU A 240 22.06 10.71 12.03
CA GLU A 240 22.65 9.49 11.49
C GLU A 240 23.27 9.71 10.11
N ILE A 241 22.57 10.44 9.24
CA ILE A 241 23.03 10.80 7.91
C ILE A 241 24.27 11.72 7.98
N SER A 242 24.27 12.69 8.88
CA SER A 242 25.38 13.62 9.11
C SER A 242 26.67 12.89 9.52
N ARG A 243 26.56 11.87 10.38
CA ARG A 243 27.71 11.03 10.80
C ARG A 243 28.35 10.25 9.64
N LYS A 244 27.64 10.06 8.52
CA LYS A 244 28.15 9.36 7.34
C LYS A 244 28.91 10.27 6.37
N ALA A 245 28.88 11.59 6.60
CA ALA A 245 29.66 12.53 5.81
C ALA A 245 31.16 12.42 6.13
N LEU A 246 31.99 12.32 5.10
CA LEU A 246 33.42 12.06 5.24
C LEU A 246 34.29 13.32 5.06
N ILE A 247 33.74 14.38 4.45
CA ILE A 247 34.50 15.57 4.08
C ILE A 247 34.06 16.74 4.95
N LEU A 248 35.02 17.45 5.55
CA LEU A 248 34.75 18.70 6.24
C LEU A 248 34.61 19.83 5.23
N LEU A 249 33.67 20.73 5.47
CA LEU A 249 33.35 21.84 4.57
C LEU A 249 34.59 22.70 4.26
N ASP A 250 35.40 22.98 5.27
CA ASP A 250 36.61 23.82 5.16
C ASP A 250 37.71 23.20 4.29
N SER A 251 37.69 21.88 4.11
CA SER A 251 38.68 21.14 3.31
C SER A 251 38.27 20.91 1.86
N ALA A 252 37.05 21.35 1.48
CA ALA A 252 36.44 20.97 0.22
C ALA A 252 36.63 22.01 -0.88
N SER A 253 36.81 21.56 -2.12
CA SER A 253 36.76 22.44 -3.27
C SER A 253 35.35 23.01 -3.48
N PRO A 254 35.18 24.25 -3.95
CA PRO A 254 33.86 24.84 -4.23
C PRO A 254 32.99 24.03 -5.21
N GLU A 255 33.60 23.21 -6.06
CA GLU A 255 32.91 22.38 -7.07
C GLU A 255 32.46 21.01 -6.52
N THR A 256 32.65 20.75 -5.23
CA THR A 256 32.28 19.47 -4.62
C THR A 256 30.77 19.33 -4.57
N SER A 257 30.22 18.25 -5.14
CA SER A 257 28.80 17.93 -5.07
C SER A 257 28.31 17.82 -3.62
N GLU A 258 27.11 18.33 -3.34
CA GLU A 258 26.46 18.27 -2.02
C GLU A 258 26.17 16.84 -1.57
N PHE A 259 25.98 15.93 -2.52
CA PHE A 259 25.74 14.51 -2.29
C PHE A 259 26.74 13.64 -3.04
N THR A 260 27.11 12.52 -2.43
CA THR A 260 27.90 11.46 -3.06
C THR A 260 27.09 10.73 -4.12
N SER A 261 27.76 9.92 -4.95
CA SER A 261 27.09 9.00 -5.89
C SER A 261 26.15 8.02 -5.19
N SER A 262 26.44 7.67 -3.93
CA SER A 262 25.59 6.82 -3.09
C SER A 262 24.41 7.56 -2.45
N GLY A 263 24.27 8.86 -2.67
CA GLY A 263 23.19 9.68 -2.11
C GLY A 263 23.37 10.12 -0.66
N SER A 264 24.51 9.83 -0.03
CA SER A 264 24.88 10.39 1.27
C SER A 264 25.27 11.87 1.11
N PRO A 265 25.08 12.72 2.13
CA PRO A 265 25.63 14.07 2.09
C PRO A 265 27.16 14.00 2.11
N THR A 266 27.79 14.86 1.32
CA THR A 266 29.25 14.96 1.27
C THR A 266 29.80 15.63 2.54
N PHE A 267 29.02 16.55 3.11
CA PHE A 267 29.38 17.36 4.28
C PHE A 267 28.49 17.04 5.50
N PRO A 268 29.00 17.19 6.73
CA PRO A 268 28.19 17.11 7.93
C PRO A 268 26.99 18.07 7.85
N VAL A 269 25.83 17.55 8.20
CA VAL A 269 24.57 18.29 8.21
C VAL A 269 24.31 18.81 9.62
N GLY A 270 24.19 20.13 9.76
CA GLY A 270 23.77 20.78 10.99
C GLY A 270 22.24 20.91 11.08
N GLN A 271 21.73 20.99 12.31
CA GLN A 271 20.31 21.25 12.57
C GLN A 271 20.13 22.38 13.59
N ILE A 272 19.12 23.21 13.37
CA ILE A 272 18.69 24.25 14.31
C ILE A 272 17.21 24.03 14.59
N ILE A 273 16.87 23.79 15.86
CA ILE A 273 15.50 23.51 16.29
C ILE A 273 15.03 24.67 17.17
N PHE A 274 13.99 25.36 16.72
CA PHE A 274 13.30 26.36 17.53
C PHE A 274 12.21 25.67 18.36
N ASP A 275 12.59 25.23 19.56
CA ASP A 275 11.74 24.45 20.44
C ASP A 275 10.90 25.34 21.37
N VAL A 276 9.78 25.84 20.84
CA VAL A 276 8.87 26.74 21.57
C VAL A 276 8.28 26.07 22.83
N ASN A 277 8.12 24.74 22.81
CA ASN A 277 7.43 23.99 23.87
C ASN A 277 8.37 23.18 24.78
N GLY A 278 9.69 23.16 24.51
CA GLY A 278 10.66 22.37 25.26
C GLY A 278 10.57 20.85 25.04
N GLU A 279 10.05 20.40 23.89
CA GLU A 279 9.83 18.97 23.59
C GLU A 279 11.09 18.21 23.12
N TYR A 280 12.13 18.94 22.69
CA TYR A 280 13.34 18.43 22.04
C TYR A 280 14.63 18.72 22.83
N ALA A 281 14.61 19.67 23.76
CA ALA A 281 15.80 20.06 24.55
C ALA A 281 16.34 18.99 25.51
N ASN A 282 15.53 17.97 25.86
CA ASN A 282 15.88 16.91 26.82
C ASN A 282 15.78 15.49 26.23
N ALA A 283 15.75 15.37 24.89
CA ALA A 283 15.53 14.10 24.19
C ALA A 283 16.84 13.43 23.81
#